data_AF-A0A817ERW0-F1
#
_entry.id   AF-A0A817ERW0-F1
#
_cell.length_a   1.000
_cell.length_b   1.000
_cell.length_c   1.000
_cell.angle_alpha   90.00
_cell.angle_beta   90.00
_cell.angle_gamma   90.00
#
_symmetry.space_group_name_H-M   'P 1'
#
loop_
_entity.id
_entity.type
_entity.pdbx_description
1 polymer ?
#
loop_
_entity_poly.entity_id
_entity_poly.type
_entity_poly.pdbx_seq_one_letter_code
_entity_poly.pdbx_strand_id
1 'polypeptide(L)'
;MDENNPAYDISVLPDDVFTYCGDKFFQLVHTLVGNDIVDILKIQSINSTQSFINTKDVLAIFQLDCPDLLQIKERLCFKLSNGNFIIKIGIESSLKYLTAIFKLKQNGNEPQARTHGDSISDNRLHDLINRNPLLKSLFSWYNQQQQENNINNKTFLSFFIDNITNNLSKSNSQYRYNDVVKRFAICLYILGGKLT
;
A
#
# COMPACT_ATOMS: atom_id res chain seq x y z
N MET A 1 -16.88 2.47 29.00
CA MET A 1 -16.14 1.22 29.23
C MET A 1 -15.13 1.16 28.11
N ASP A 2 -13.90 1.57 28.40
CA ASP A 2 -12.82 1.59 27.41
C ASP A 2 -12.37 0.14 27.19
N GLU A 3 -12.61 -0.37 25.98
CA GLU A 3 -12.05 -1.63 25.54
C GLU A 3 -10.52 -1.50 25.50
N ASN A 4 -9.85 -2.34 26.29
CA ASN A 4 -8.41 -2.54 26.28
C ASN A 4 -7.92 -2.77 24.85
N ASN A 5 -7.42 -1.72 24.21
CA ASN A 5 -6.69 -1.85 22.95
C ASN A 5 -5.42 -2.67 23.27
N PRO A 6 -5.23 -3.87 22.70
CA PRO A 6 -4.02 -4.64 22.95
C PRO A 6 -2.82 -3.77 22.59
N ALA A 7 -1.87 -3.64 23.50
CA ALA A 7 -0.68 -2.83 23.28
C ALA A 7 0.10 -3.41 22.09
N TYR A 8 -0.06 -2.80 20.92
CA TYR A 8 0.65 -3.18 19.72
C TYR A 8 2.12 -2.78 19.87
N ASP A 9 3.01 -3.77 19.91
CA ASP A 9 4.45 -3.52 19.93
C ASP A 9 4.95 -3.10 18.55
N ILE A 10 5.19 -1.81 18.36
CA ILE A 10 5.72 -1.25 17.10
C ILE A 10 7.24 -1.43 16.97
N SER A 11 7.94 -1.85 18.04
CA SER A 11 9.40 -2.04 18.02
C SER A 11 9.82 -3.22 17.13
N VAL A 12 8.90 -4.12 16.84
CA VAL A 12 9.10 -5.25 15.91
C VAL A 12 9.25 -4.79 14.44
N LEU A 13 8.86 -3.54 14.12
CA LEU A 13 8.93 -2.99 12.77
C LEU A 13 10.21 -2.16 12.56
N PRO A 14 11.03 -2.50 11.54
CA PRO A 14 12.18 -1.70 11.13
C PRO A 14 11.82 -0.27 10.76
N ASP A 15 12.76 0.67 10.90
CA ASP A 15 12.49 2.08 10.59
C ASP A 15 12.26 2.34 9.10
N ASP A 16 12.87 1.54 8.22
CA ASP A 16 12.72 1.59 6.78
C ASP A 16 11.57 0.70 6.26
N VAL A 17 10.68 0.20 7.13
CA VAL A 17 9.63 -0.78 6.77
C VAL A 17 8.72 -0.34 5.62
N PHE A 18 8.48 0.97 5.46
CA PHE A 18 7.67 1.51 4.37
C PHE A 18 8.38 1.50 3.00
N THR A 19 9.67 1.16 2.97
CA THR A 19 10.43 0.93 1.73
C THR A 19 10.37 -0.52 1.26
N TYR A 20 9.80 -1.43 2.08
CA TYR A 20 9.81 -2.86 1.79
C TYR A 20 8.87 -3.19 0.62
N CYS A 21 9.39 -3.99 -0.31
CA CYS A 21 8.69 -4.48 -1.49
C CYS A 21 9.20 -5.87 -1.86
N GLY A 22 8.38 -6.66 -2.55
CA GLY A 22 8.68 -8.03 -2.96
C GLY A 22 9.01 -8.93 -1.78
N ASP A 23 10.08 -9.70 -1.92
CA ASP A 23 10.48 -10.71 -0.92
C ASP A 23 10.76 -10.11 0.45
N LYS A 24 11.34 -8.90 0.53
CA LYS A 24 11.61 -8.22 1.80
C LYS A 24 10.32 -7.94 2.57
N PHE A 25 9.26 -7.55 1.85
CA PHE A 25 7.93 -7.34 2.43
C PHE A 25 7.31 -8.68 2.86
N PHE A 26 7.33 -9.70 2.00
CA PHE A 26 6.75 -10.99 2.32
C PHE A 26 7.45 -11.71 3.48
N GLN A 27 8.78 -11.59 3.61
CA GLN A 27 9.53 -12.13 4.74
C GLN A 27 9.13 -11.48 6.06
N LEU A 28 8.91 -10.16 6.06
CA LEU A 28 8.41 -9.46 7.23
C LEU A 28 7.01 -9.95 7.61
N VAL A 29 6.09 -10.02 6.66
CA VAL A 29 4.72 -10.52 6.90
C VAL A 29 4.75 -11.96 7.42
N HIS A 30 5.56 -12.83 6.81
CA HIS A 30 5.75 -14.21 7.27
C HIS A 30 6.21 -14.27 8.73
N THR A 31 7.17 -13.43 9.10
CA THR A 31 7.72 -13.41 10.45
C THR A 31 6.69 -12.96 11.49
N LEU A 32 5.79 -12.04 11.11
CA LEU A 32 4.81 -11.47 12.02
C LEU A 32 3.55 -12.31 12.17
N VAL A 33 3.05 -12.91 11.08
CA VAL A 33 1.73 -13.55 11.06
C VAL A 33 1.68 -14.88 10.28
N GLY A 34 2.82 -15.36 9.78
CA GLY A 34 2.92 -16.65 9.10
C GLY A 34 2.55 -16.64 7.61
N ASN A 35 2.64 -17.82 7.00
CA ASN A 35 2.51 -17.99 5.55
C ASN A 35 1.09 -17.79 5.01
N ASP A 36 0.06 -18.05 5.81
CA ASP A 36 -1.32 -17.95 5.33
C ASP A 36 -1.65 -16.53 4.85
N ILE A 37 -1.19 -15.51 5.57
CA ILE A 37 -1.36 -14.12 5.17
C ILE A 37 -0.50 -13.78 3.95
N VAL A 38 0.75 -14.28 3.90
CA VAL A 38 1.63 -14.08 2.74
C VAL A 38 0.97 -14.59 1.45
N ASP A 39 0.36 -15.76 1.50
CA ASP A 39 -0.33 -16.35 0.35
C ASP A 39 -1.53 -15.49 -0.09
N ILE A 40 -2.34 -15.02 0.86
CA ILE A 40 -3.45 -14.09 0.58
C ILE A 40 -2.95 -12.83 -0.14
N LEU A 41 -1.83 -12.25 0.33
CA LEU A 41 -1.27 -11.04 -0.25
C LEU A 41 -0.66 -11.29 -1.64
N LYS A 42 0.01 -12.42 -1.84
CA LYS A 42 0.59 -12.81 -3.13
C LYS A 42 -0.48 -12.99 -4.21
N ILE A 43 -1.57 -13.68 -3.89
CA ILE A 43 -2.69 -13.88 -4.83
C ILE A 43 -3.28 -12.52 -5.25
N GLN A 44 -3.36 -11.57 -4.34
CA GLN A 44 -3.84 -10.21 -4.60
C GLN A 44 -2.77 -9.27 -5.18
N SER A 45 -1.56 -9.77 -5.44
CA SER A 45 -0.42 -8.96 -5.88
C SER A 45 -0.07 -7.78 -4.96
N ILE A 46 -0.47 -7.85 -3.68
CA ILE A 46 -0.11 -6.88 -2.64
C ILE A 46 1.32 -7.21 -2.20
N ASN A 47 2.29 -6.51 -2.78
CA ASN A 47 3.71 -6.87 -2.69
C ASN A 47 4.58 -5.82 -1.97
N SER A 48 3.98 -4.82 -1.36
CA SER A 48 4.69 -3.79 -0.59
C SER A 48 3.90 -3.33 0.61
N THR A 49 4.60 -2.79 1.61
CA THR A 49 3.99 -2.20 2.81
C THR A 49 2.97 -1.13 2.44
N GLN A 50 3.26 -0.30 1.43
CA GLN A 50 2.36 0.77 1.00
C GLN A 50 1.11 0.23 0.31
N SER A 51 1.26 -0.75 -0.59
CA SER A 51 0.11 -1.39 -1.24
C SER A 51 -0.82 -2.05 -0.23
N PHE A 52 -0.25 -2.65 0.83
CA PHE A 52 -1.01 -3.27 1.90
C PHE A 52 -1.84 -2.23 2.67
N ILE A 53 -1.22 -1.14 3.12
CA ILE A 53 -1.90 -0.08 3.89
C ILE A 53 -3.03 0.59 3.09
N ASN A 54 -2.81 0.76 1.78
CA ASN A 54 -3.78 1.40 0.89
C ASN A 54 -4.92 0.45 0.48
N THR A 55 -4.78 -0.86 0.73
CA THR A 55 -5.83 -1.84 0.43
C THR A 55 -6.95 -1.71 1.45
N LYS A 56 -8.18 -1.45 0.97
CA LYS A 56 -9.36 -1.23 1.83
C LYS A 56 -9.77 -2.50 2.56
N ASP A 57 -9.83 -3.61 1.84
CA ASP A 57 -10.22 -4.91 2.37
C ASP A 57 -9.44 -6.02 1.67
N VAL A 58 -8.48 -6.60 2.39
CA VAL A 58 -7.63 -7.71 1.94
C VAL A 58 -8.41 -9.04 1.88
N LEU A 59 -9.52 -9.16 2.62
CA LEU A 59 -10.31 -10.39 2.68
C LEU A 59 -11.44 -10.43 1.65
N ALA A 60 -11.71 -9.32 0.96
CA ALA A 60 -12.70 -9.24 -0.11
C ALA A 60 -12.48 -10.30 -1.21
N ILE A 61 -11.23 -10.74 -1.43
CA ILE A 61 -10.92 -11.81 -2.39
C ILE A 61 -11.70 -13.11 -2.13
N PHE A 62 -12.03 -13.42 -0.88
CA PHE A 62 -12.78 -14.63 -0.54
C PHE A 62 -14.25 -14.59 -1.00
N GLN A 63 -14.78 -13.41 -1.34
CA GLN A 63 -16.13 -13.25 -1.89
C GLN A 63 -16.19 -13.55 -3.39
N LEU A 64 -15.04 -13.61 -4.08
CA LEU A 64 -14.99 -13.93 -5.50
C LEU A 64 -15.29 -15.40 -5.73
N ASP A 65 -16.19 -15.68 -6.68
CA ASP A 65 -16.44 -17.03 -7.17
C ASP A 65 -15.41 -17.39 -8.23
N CYS A 66 -14.26 -17.87 -7.77
CA CYS A 66 -13.11 -18.20 -8.61
C CYS A 66 -12.55 -19.57 -8.22
N PRO A 67 -12.42 -20.52 -9.16
CA PRO A 67 -11.86 -21.84 -8.90
C PRO A 67 -10.43 -21.79 -8.35
N ASP A 68 -9.63 -20.82 -8.79
CA ASP A 68 -8.24 -20.66 -8.36
C ASP A 68 -8.12 -20.33 -6.85
N LEU A 69 -9.22 -19.87 -6.24
CA LEU A 69 -9.29 -19.56 -4.81
C LEU A 69 -9.80 -20.73 -3.96
N LEU A 70 -10.22 -21.86 -4.55
CA LEU A 70 -10.78 -22.98 -3.80
C LEU A 70 -9.76 -23.56 -2.82
N GLN A 71 -8.52 -23.77 -3.25
CA GLN A 71 -7.48 -24.34 -2.40
C GLN A 71 -7.21 -23.47 -1.17
N ILE A 72 -7.12 -22.14 -1.36
CA ILE A 72 -6.89 -21.23 -0.23
C ILE A 72 -8.14 -21.08 0.65
N LYS A 73 -9.36 -21.12 0.08
CA LYS A 73 -10.62 -21.15 0.82
C LYS A 73 -10.72 -22.38 1.72
N GLU A 74 -10.44 -23.56 1.20
CA GLU A 74 -10.49 -24.80 1.99
C GLU A 74 -9.47 -24.80 3.13
N ARG A 75 -8.31 -24.17 2.94
CA ARG A 75 -7.29 -24.05 3.98
C ARG A 75 -7.65 -22.99 5.03
N LEU A 76 -8.14 -21.83 4.63
CA LEU A 76 -8.26 -20.63 5.48
C LEU A 76 -9.68 -20.32 5.96
N CYS A 77 -10.68 -21.03 5.45
CA CYS A 77 -12.08 -20.88 5.82
C CYS A 77 -12.66 -22.18 6.41
N PHE A 78 -13.78 -22.05 7.11
CA PHE A 78 -14.68 -23.15 7.42
C PHE A 78 -15.74 -23.25 6.33
N LYS A 79 -15.93 -24.45 5.77
CA LYS A 79 -17.03 -24.74 4.85
C LYS A 79 -18.28 -25.07 5.66
N LEU A 80 -19.34 -24.30 5.44
CA LEU A 80 -20.65 -24.51 6.05
C LEU A 80 -21.43 -25.60 5.30
N SER A 81 -22.45 -26.15 5.96
CA SER A 81 -23.34 -27.17 5.38
C SER A 81 -24.10 -26.69 4.13
N ASN A 82 -24.32 -25.38 3.99
CA ASN A 82 -24.94 -24.77 2.81
C ASN A 82 -23.95 -24.52 1.64
N GLY A 83 -22.69 -24.91 1.79
CA GLY A 83 -21.64 -24.70 0.78
C GLY A 83 -20.90 -23.37 0.86
N ASN A 84 -21.33 -22.44 1.73
CA ASN A 84 -20.64 -21.16 1.92
C ASN A 84 -19.36 -21.32 2.75
N PHE A 85 -18.44 -20.36 2.63
CA PHE A 85 -17.20 -20.31 3.39
C PHE A 85 -17.23 -19.15 4.40
N ILE A 86 -16.77 -19.42 5.63
CA ILE A 86 -16.51 -18.39 6.65
C ILE A 86 -15.01 -18.35 6.94
N ILE A 87 -14.39 -17.17 6.93
CA ILE A 87 -12.96 -17.01 7.18
C ILE A 87 -12.64 -17.37 8.64
N LYS A 88 -11.55 -18.11 8.88
CA LYS A 88 -11.11 -18.44 10.23
C LYS A 88 -10.75 -17.15 10.99
N ILE A 89 -11.23 -17.02 12.23
CA ILE A 89 -11.03 -15.81 13.04
C ILE A 89 -9.55 -15.43 13.22
N GLY A 90 -8.64 -16.41 13.28
CA GLY A 90 -7.20 -16.17 13.37
C GLY A 90 -6.62 -15.41 12.17
N ILE A 91 -7.20 -15.60 10.97
CA ILE A 91 -6.80 -14.89 9.75
C ILE A 91 -7.23 -13.42 9.84
N GLU A 92 -8.47 -13.17 10.26
CA GLU A 92 -8.97 -11.80 10.48
C GLU A 92 -8.15 -11.06 11.53
N SER A 93 -7.91 -11.70 12.67
CA SER A 93 -7.10 -11.11 13.76
C SER A 93 -5.68 -10.79 13.31
N SER A 94 -5.06 -11.67 12.52
CA SER A 94 -3.70 -11.47 11.99
C SER A 94 -3.62 -10.26 11.04
N LEU A 95 -4.60 -10.10 10.14
CA LEU A 95 -4.65 -8.95 9.24
C LEU A 95 -4.97 -7.65 9.99
N LYS A 96 -5.87 -7.69 10.98
CA LYS A 96 -6.18 -6.55 11.85
C LYS A 96 -4.93 -6.11 12.61
N TYR A 97 -4.19 -7.07 13.18
CA TYR A 97 -2.91 -6.82 13.85
C TYR A 97 -1.90 -6.15 12.90
N LEU A 98 -1.64 -6.72 11.72
CA LEU A 98 -0.73 -6.12 10.72
C LEU A 98 -1.14 -4.70 10.34
N THR A 99 -2.43 -4.50 10.08
CA THR A 99 -2.98 -3.18 9.71
C THR A 99 -2.75 -2.17 10.83
N ALA A 100 -2.99 -2.57 12.09
CA ALA A 100 -2.79 -1.73 13.24
C ALA A 100 -1.31 -1.34 13.42
N ILE A 101 -0.37 -2.30 13.42
CA ILE A 101 1.05 -2.00 13.64
C ILE A 101 1.63 -1.12 12.53
N PHE A 102 1.25 -1.34 11.27
CA PHE A 102 1.73 -0.52 10.16
C PHE A 102 1.18 0.90 10.22
N LYS A 103 -0.11 1.07 10.51
CA LYS A 103 -0.72 2.40 10.69
C LYS A 103 -0.14 3.13 11.91
N LEU A 104 0.08 2.43 13.01
CA LEU A 104 0.71 3.02 14.20
C LEU A 104 2.14 3.49 13.92
N LYS A 105 2.96 2.69 13.24
CA LYS A 105 4.32 3.10 12.85
C LYS A 105 4.30 4.24 11.82
N GLN A 106 3.29 4.27 10.93
CA GLN A 106 3.14 5.34 9.95
C GLN A 106 2.86 6.68 10.64
N ASN A 107 1.94 6.68 11.61
CA ASN A 107 1.58 7.86 12.39
C ASN A 107 2.68 8.25 13.39
N GLY A 108 3.44 7.29 13.93
CA GLY A 108 4.57 7.55 14.85
C GLY A 108 5.84 8.05 14.16
N ASN A 109 5.98 7.82 12.85
CA ASN A 109 7.05 8.36 12.03
C ASN A 109 6.73 9.76 11.47
N GLU A 110 5.54 10.32 11.75
CA GLU A 110 5.31 11.74 11.58
C GLU A 110 6.11 12.48 12.66
N PRO A 111 7.01 13.41 12.30
CA PRO A 111 7.61 14.28 13.31
C PRO A 111 6.46 15.00 14.02
N GLN A 112 6.40 14.89 15.35
CA GLN A 112 5.41 15.54 16.21
C GLN A 112 5.40 17.06 15.95
N ALA A 113 4.65 17.47 14.93
CA ALA A 113 4.17 18.83 14.79
C ALA A 113 3.04 18.96 15.80
N ARG A 114 3.30 19.79 16.81
CA ARG A 114 2.36 20.14 17.86
C ARG A 114 0.99 20.46 17.25
N THR A 115 -0.02 19.91 17.90
CA THR A 115 -1.45 20.20 17.79
C THR A 115 -1.74 21.61 17.29
N HIS A 116 -2.23 21.72 16.05
CA HIS A 116 -3.32 22.60 15.65
C HIS A 116 -3.93 21.98 14.38
N GLY A 117 -5.23 21.69 14.43
CA GLY A 117 -5.94 21.12 13.31
C GLY A 117 -5.85 22.05 12.09
N ASP A 118 -5.55 21.46 10.94
CA ASP A 118 -6.31 21.67 9.71
C ASP A 118 -5.70 20.86 8.56
N SER A 119 -6.50 19.99 7.96
CA SER A 119 -6.81 19.79 6.53
C SER A 119 -5.88 20.32 5.39
N ILE A 120 -4.59 20.61 5.62
CA ILE A 120 -3.76 21.34 4.64
C ILE A 120 -3.01 20.42 3.65
N SER A 121 -2.67 19.19 4.02
CA SER A 121 -1.91 18.28 3.14
C SER A 121 -2.75 17.75 1.97
N ASP A 122 -4.00 17.39 2.21
CA ASP A 122 -4.95 16.98 1.17
C ASP A 122 -5.25 18.14 0.21
N ASN A 123 -5.43 19.35 0.74
CA ASN A 123 -5.70 20.53 -0.10
C ASN A 123 -4.54 20.89 -1.02
N ARG A 124 -3.28 20.71 -0.61
CA ARG A 124 -2.11 21.02 -1.47
C ARG A 124 -1.94 20.05 -2.61
N LEU A 125 -2.14 18.75 -2.37
CA LEU A 125 -2.10 17.74 -3.42
C LEU A 125 -3.26 17.96 -4.40
N HIS A 126 -4.45 18.19 -3.86
CA HIS A 126 -5.65 18.44 -4.65
C HIS A 126 -5.52 19.72 -5.49
N ASP A 127 -4.92 20.78 -4.95
CA ASP A 127 -4.60 22.01 -5.67
C ASP A 127 -3.56 21.78 -6.76
N LEU A 128 -2.49 21.05 -6.48
CA LEU A 128 -1.41 20.81 -7.44
C LEU A 128 -1.87 19.94 -8.61
N ILE A 129 -2.71 18.92 -8.33
CA ILE A 129 -3.36 18.09 -9.35
C ILE A 129 -4.35 18.94 -10.16
N ASN A 130 -5.16 19.78 -9.52
CA ASN A 130 -6.15 20.61 -10.22
C ASN A 130 -5.52 21.73 -11.06
N ARG A 131 -4.38 22.28 -10.64
CA ARG A 131 -3.67 23.33 -11.38
C ARG A 131 -2.94 22.82 -12.62
N ASN A 132 -2.73 21.51 -12.73
CA ASN A 132 -1.98 20.89 -13.82
C ASN A 132 -2.86 19.87 -14.57
N PRO A 133 -3.51 20.27 -15.69
CA PRO A 133 -4.44 19.41 -16.43
C PRO A 133 -3.84 18.06 -16.83
N LEU A 134 -2.56 18.06 -17.23
CA LEU A 134 -1.83 16.84 -17.57
C LEU A 134 -1.65 15.90 -16.37
N LEU A 135 -1.35 16.45 -15.18
CA LEU A 135 -1.23 15.69 -13.94
C LEU A 135 -2.59 15.12 -13.54
N LYS A 136 -3.66 15.90 -13.68
CA LYS A 136 -5.03 15.44 -13.45
C LYS A 136 -5.39 14.27 -14.34
N SER A 137 -5.14 14.35 -15.65
CA SER A 137 -5.34 13.24 -16.58
C SER A 137 -4.51 12.01 -16.22
N LEU A 138 -3.28 12.20 -15.77
CA LEU A 138 -2.38 11.12 -15.35
C LEU A 138 -2.93 10.36 -14.12
N PHE A 139 -3.38 11.10 -13.10
CA PHE A 139 -3.97 10.54 -11.90
C PHE A 139 -5.32 9.87 -12.18
N SER A 140 -6.16 10.45 -13.04
CA SER A 140 -7.41 9.82 -13.48
C SER A 140 -7.15 8.50 -14.20
N TRP A 141 -6.17 8.46 -15.12
CA TRP A 141 -5.79 7.22 -15.80
C TRP A 141 -5.26 6.17 -14.83
N TYR A 142 -4.39 6.55 -13.89
CA TYR A 142 -3.85 5.65 -12.87
C TYR A 142 -4.96 5.04 -11.99
N ASN A 143 -5.89 5.87 -11.52
CA ASN A 143 -7.01 5.41 -10.71
C ASN A 143 -7.98 4.50 -11.49
N GLN A 144 -8.14 4.73 -12.79
CA GLN A 144 -8.95 3.89 -13.65
C GLN A 144 -8.29 2.52 -13.92
N GLN A 145 -6.97 2.49 -14.14
CA GLN A 145 -6.18 1.26 -14.28
C GLN A 145 -6.13 0.41 -13.00
N GLN A 146 -6.35 1.01 -11.82
CA GLN A 146 -6.49 0.27 -10.56
C GLN A 146 -7.89 -0.36 -10.40
N GLN A 147 -8.91 0.17 -11.08
CA GLN A 147 -10.30 -0.33 -11.02
C GLN A 147 -10.59 -1.38 -12.09
N GLU A 148 -10.02 -1.22 -13.28
CA GLU A 148 -9.99 -2.26 -14.31
C GLU A 148 -8.82 -3.20 -13.97
N ASN A 149 -9.08 -4.44 -13.53
CA ASN A 149 -8.10 -5.47 -13.14
C ASN A 149 -7.09 -5.88 -14.26
N ASN A 150 -6.44 -4.93 -14.94
CA ASN A 150 -5.45 -5.17 -15.96
C ASN A 150 -4.07 -5.31 -15.28
N ILE A 151 -3.94 -6.43 -14.58
CA ILE A 151 -2.92 -6.79 -13.58
C ILE A 151 -1.48 -6.86 -14.11
N ASN A 152 -1.24 -6.75 -15.43
CA ASN A 152 0.05 -7.16 -16.00
C ASN A 152 1.02 -6.07 -16.46
N ASN A 153 0.69 -4.79 -16.34
CA ASN A 153 1.64 -3.75 -16.74
C ASN A 153 2.00 -2.86 -15.56
N LYS A 154 3.06 -3.25 -14.82
CA LYS A 154 3.88 -2.31 -14.03
C LYS A 154 4.53 -1.31 -14.99
N THR A 155 3.75 -0.34 -15.46
CA THR A 155 4.20 0.68 -16.40
C THR A 155 5.12 1.66 -15.70
N PHE A 156 6.01 2.31 -16.45
CA PHE A 156 6.79 3.44 -15.94
C PHE A 156 5.89 4.48 -15.25
N LEU A 157 4.68 4.70 -15.78
CA LEU A 157 3.69 5.62 -15.24
C LEU A 157 3.22 5.25 -13.83
N SER A 158 3.01 3.97 -13.53
CA SER A 158 2.62 3.56 -12.18
C SER A 158 3.74 3.87 -11.18
N PHE A 159 4.98 3.51 -11.50
CA PHE A 159 6.14 3.84 -10.68
C PHE A 159 6.35 5.35 -10.52
N PHE A 160 6.09 6.13 -11.56
CA PHE A 160 6.22 7.57 -11.55
C PHE A 160 5.18 8.23 -10.62
N ILE A 161 3.91 7.83 -10.76
CA ILE A 161 2.81 8.31 -9.91
C ILE A 161 3.01 7.93 -8.45
N ASP A 162 3.39 6.67 -8.18
CA ASP A 162 3.67 6.20 -6.82
C ASP A 162 4.80 7.00 -6.19
N ASN A 163 5.85 7.32 -6.96
CA ASN A 163 7.00 8.05 -6.46
C ASN A 163 6.69 9.54 -6.22
N ILE A 164 5.86 10.17 -7.06
CA ILE A 164 5.38 11.54 -6.84
C ILE A 164 4.51 11.60 -5.59
N THR A 165 3.51 10.72 -5.50
CA THR A 165 2.57 10.70 -4.36
C THR A 165 3.30 10.46 -3.04
N ASN A 166 4.30 9.58 -3.04
CA ASN A 166 5.15 9.31 -1.88
C ASN A 166 6.06 10.48 -1.46
N ASN A 167 6.48 11.33 -2.40
CA ASN A 167 7.32 12.48 -2.07
C ASN A 167 6.45 13.66 -1.65
N LEU A 168 5.29 13.88 -2.28
CA LEU A 168 4.37 14.96 -1.93
C LEU A 168 3.76 14.82 -0.53
N SER A 169 3.69 13.60 0.02
CA SER A 169 3.29 13.36 1.41
C SER A 169 4.41 13.61 2.43
N LYS A 170 5.63 13.93 2.00
CA LYS A 170 6.81 14.10 2.86
C LYS A 170 7.32 15.54 2.85
N SER A 171 8.19 15.85 3.81
CA SER A 171 8.98 17.08 3.80
C SER A 171 10.03 17.04 2.68
N ASN A 172 10.36 18.20 2.08
CA ASN A 172 11.26 18.30 0.93
C ASN A 172 12.64 17.65 1.15
N SER A 173 13.14 17.65 2.39
CA SER A 173 14.44 17.04 2.76
C SER A 173 14.43 15.51 2.72
N GLN A 174 13.25 14.89 2.64
CA GLN A 174 13.06 13.44 2.68
C GLN A 174 12.62 12.86 1.32
N TYR A 175 12.68 13.68 0.26
CA TYR A 175 12.30 13.21 -1.06
C TYR A 175 13.26 12.10 -1.52
N ARG A 176 12.68 10.95 -1.85
CA ARG A 176 13.40 9.77 -2.33
C ARG A 176 12.82 9.39 -3.68
N TYR A 177 13.60 9.66 -4.72
CA TYR A 177 13.21 9.32 -6.07
C TYR A 177 13.66 7.89 -6.42
N ASN A 178 12.76 7.11 -7.01
CA ASN A 178 13.10 5.82 -7.59
C ASN A 178 14.10 6.04 -8.75
N ASP A 179 15.06 5.14 -8.94
CA ASP A 179 16.11 5.32 -9.95
C ASP A 179 15.56 5.41 -11.38
N VAL A 180 14.45 4.74 -11.68
CA VAL A 180 13.79 4.86 -12.98
C VAL A 180 13.24 6.28 -13.18
N VAL A 181 12.65 6.86 -12.12
CA VAL A 181 12.14 8.25 -12.12
C VAL A 181 13.29 9.25 -12.22
N LYS A 182 14.41 9.02 -11.53
CA LYS A 182 15.63 9.84 -11.67
C LYS A 182 16.18 9.79 -13.09
N ARG A 183 16.30 8.59 -13.69
CA ARG A 183 16.78 8.43 -15.07
C ARG A 183 15.89 9.14 -16.07
N PHE A 184 14.57 9.06 -15.90
CA PHE A 184 13.62 9.82 -16.72
C PHE A 184 13.79 11.33 -16.55
N ALA A 185 13.90 11.83 -15.31
CA ALA A 185 14.13 13.24 -15.04
C ALA A 185 15.44 13.75 -15.67
N ILE A 186 16.50 12.95 -15.63
CA ILE A 186 17.78 13.24 -16.31
C ILE A 186 17.57 13.31 -17.83
N CYS A 187 16.83 12.37 -18.42
CA CYS A 187 16.52 12.40 -19.86
C CYS A 187 15.76 13.68 -20.25
N LEU A 188 14.75 14.08 -19.46
CA LEU A 188 14.03 15.34 -19.68
C LEU A 188 14.95 16.56 -19.53
N TYR A 189 15.86 16.55 -18.56
CA TYR A 189 16.82 17.63 -18.34
C TYR A 189 17.82 17.77 -19.51
N ILE A 190 18.29 16.64 -20.07
CA ILE A 190 19.11 16.61 -21.29
C ILE A 190 18.32 17.13 -22.50
N LEU A 191 17.10 16.61 -22.71
CA LEU A 191 16.24 16.99 -23.83
C LEU A 191 15.81 18.46 -23.76
N GLY A 192 15.70 19.03 -22.56
CA GLY A 192 15.44 20.44 -22.32
C GLY A 192 16.66 21.36 -22.56
N GLY A 193 17.78 20.82 -23.05
CA GLY A 193 18.97 21.58 -23.43
C GLY A 193 19.76 22.15 -22.26
N LYS A 194 19.59 21.61 -21.04
CA LYS A 194 20.30 22.10 -19.84
C LYS A 194 21.56 21.31 -19.48
N LEU A 195 21.90 20.29 -20.27
CA LEU A 195 23.10 19.46 -20.11
C LEU A 195 24.11 19.67 -21.27
N THR A 196 23.94 20.77 -22.00
CA THR A 196 24.93 21.38 -22.93
C THR A 196 25.42 22.68 -22.32
#